data_AF-A0A7Y3F1F4-F1
#
_entry.id   AF-A0A7Y3F1F4-F1
#
_cell.length_a   1.000
_cell.length_b   1.000
_cell.length_c   1.000
_cell.angle_alpha   90.00
_cell.angle_beta   90.00
_cell.angle_gamma   90.00
#
_symmetry.space_group_name_H-M   'P 1'
#
loop_
_entity.id
_entity.type
_entity.pdbx_description
1 polymer ?
#
loop_
_entity_poly.entity_id
_entity_poly.type
_entity_poly.pdbx_seq_one_letter_code
_entity_poly.pdbx_strand_id
1 'polypeptide(L)'
;MMHLINQTPFQTLALPSVCHEDNHYVVVIVKGSFNTSNPDEGVFVASKQAKINLEDVYWGEPGKFSLKYEADSAISKPGTDVALIGKAGSPKGNARQLDVSLAIGGLQKTIRVFGNRYWEKSSVGWKMTSPEPFESLPLVYEYAYGGTDPWQPPDSVPETDRRNPIGRGYAGKKSHQATDRIPVPNLELPDQLISDISQRPEPAGFGFIARNWEPRSLLMGTYDEAWQQDR
;
A
#
# COMPACT_ATOMS: atom_id res chain seq x y z
N MET A 1 -24.53 30.46 2.90
CA MET A 1 -23.14 30.04 3.16
C MET A 1 -23.18 29.11 4.37
N MET A 2 -22.78 27.86 4.20
CA MET A 2 -22.82 26.87 5.29
C MET A 2 -21.73 27.20 6.32
N HIS A 3 -22.09 27.23 7.60
CA HIS A 3 -21.17 27.56 8.70
C HIS A 3 -21.05 26.36 9.65
N LEU A 4 -19.88 25.73 9.67
CA LEU A 4 -19.59 24.60 10.58
C LEU A 4 -19.06 25.15 11.91
N ILE A 5 -19.76 24.88 13.01
CA ILE A 5 -19.32 25.22 14.36
C ILE A 5 -18.56 24.02 14.93
N ASN A 6 -17.23 24.11 14.97
CA ASN A 6 -16.37 23.07 15.56
C ASN A 6 -16.10 23.37 17.04
N GLN A 7 -16.61 22.52 17.94
CA GLN A 7 -16.36 22.60 19.39
C GLN A 7 -15.31 21.58 19.87
N THR A 8 -14.58 20.97 18.94
CA THR A 8 -13.56 19.95 19.22
C THR A 8 -12.15 20.50 18.92
N PRO A 9 -11.09 19.88 19.45
CA PRO A 9 -9.72 20.23 19.08
C PRO A 9 -9.29 19.66 17.70
N PHE A 10 -10.18 18.95 16.99
CA PHE A 10 -9.85 18.25 15.75
C PHE A 10 -10.00 19.14 14.53
N GLN A 11 -9.32 18.77 13.44
CA GLN A 11 -9.53 19.42 12.15
C GLN A 11 -10.91 19.06 11.63
N THR A 12 -11.63 20.03 11.07
CA THR A 12 -12.96 19.81 10.52
C THR A 12 -13.14 20.52 9.18
N LEU A 13 -13.88 19.90 8.27
CA LEU A 13 -14.23 20.49 6.98
C LEU A 13 -15.62 20.03 6.56
N ALA A 14 -16.44 20.94 6.04
CA ALA A 14 -17.72 20.61 5.43
C ALA A 14 -17.62 20.83 3.91
N LEU A 15 -17.82 19.77 3.15
CA LEU A 15 -17.76 19.77 1.70
C LEU A 15 -19.18 19.60 1.13
N PRO A 16 -19.74 20.61 0.45
CA PRO A 16 -20.90 20.41 -0.40
C PRO A 16 -20.57 19.38 -1.48
N SER A 17 -21.44 18.40 -1.68
CA SER A 17 -21.26 17.32 -2.64
C SER A 17 -22.59 16.97 -3.31
N VAL A 18 -22.50 16.31 -4.46
CA VAL A 18 -23.66 15.82 -5.22
C VAL A 18 -23.43 14.33 -5.44
N CYS A 19 -24.44 13.52 -5.13
CA CYS A 19 -24.40 12.06 -5.35
C CYS A 19 -25.32 11.67 -6.52
N HIS A 20 -25.60 10.38 -6.68
CA HIS A 20 -26.59 9.86 -7.63
C HIS A 20 -27.94 10.60 -7.51
N GLU A 21 -28.61 10.78 -8.66
CA GLU A 21 -29.90 11.48 -8.82
C GLU A 21 -29.89 12.99 -8.46
N ASP A 22 -28.75 13.69 -8.59
CA ASP A 22 -28.60 15.13 -8.29
C ASP A 22 -28.95 15.54 -6.85
N ASN A 23 -28.94 14.56 -5.94
CA ASN A 23 -29.18 14.81 -4.53
C ASN A 23 -27.98 15.54 -3.92
N HIS A 24 -28.26 16.68 -3.26
CA HIS A 24 -27.27 17.51 -2.60
C HIS A 24 -27.02 17.01 -1.17
N TYR A 25 -25.75 16.76 -0.85
CA TYR A 25 -25.31 16.37 0.49
C TYR A 25 -24.17 17.26 0.98
N VAL A 26 -23.94 17.20 2.29
CA VAL A 26 -22.76 17.79 2.92
C VAL A 26 -21.97 16.66 3.56
N VAL A 27 -20.73 16.49 3.10
CA VAL A 27 -19.76 15.59 3.75
C VAL A 27 -19.03 16.38 4.82
N VAL A 28 -19.28 16.04 6.08
CA VAL A 28 -18.56 16.62 7.22
C VAL A 28 -17.40 15.69 7.60
N ILE A 29 -16.18 16.18 7.45
CA ILE A 29 -14.95 15.48 7.80
C ILE A 29 -14.50 15.97 9.18
N VAL A 30 -14.19 15.03 10.06
CA VAL A 30 -13.50 15.28 11.34
C VAL A 30 -12.22 14.43 11.35
N LYS A 31 -11.06 15.07 11.53
CA LYS A 31 -9.76 14.39 11.55
C LYS A 31 -9.03 14.65 12.85
N GLY A 32 -8.89 13.59 13.63
CA GLY A 32 -8.15 13.56 14.88
C GLY A 32 -6.81 12.87 14.74
N SER A 33 -5.80 13.38 15.42
CA SER A 33 -4.50 12.74 15.61
C SER A 33 -4.30 12.45 17.09
N PHE A 34 -3.82 11.25 17.39
CA PHE A 34 -3.65 10.75 18.75
C PHE A 34 -2.22 10.22 18.93
N ASN A 35 -1.69 10.33 20.14
CA ASN A 35 -0.43 9.70 20.53
C ASN A 35 -0.70 8.36 21.20
N THR A 36 0.02 7.33 20.77
CA THR A 36 -0.04 5.95 21.27
C THR A 36 1.36 5.42 21.64
N SER A 37 2.33 6.31 21.86
CA SER A 37 3.74 5.92 22.03
C SER A 37 4.04 5.16 23.32
N ASN A 38 3.24 5.39 24.38
CA ASN A 38 3.37 4.65 25.64
C ASN A 38 2.09 3.81 25.88
N PRO A 39 2.16 2.47 25.73
CA PRO A 39 1.02 1.59 25.97
C PRO A 39 0.43 1.71 27.37
N ASP A 40 1.26 2.04 28.38
CA ASP A 40 0.85 2.10 29.78
C ASP A 40 0.11 3.40 30.13
N GLU A 41 0.33 4.47 29.35
CA GLU A 41 -0.32 5.76 29.57
C GLU A 41 -1.66 5.86 28.80
N GLY A 42 -1.88 5.01 27.80
CA GLY A 42 -3.11 5.01 26.99
C GLY A 42 -3.01 5.89 25.74
N VAL A 43 -4.16 6.34 25.23
CA VAL A 43 -4.29 7.11 23.99
C VAL A 43 -4.69 8.55 24.30
N PHE A 44 -3.89 9.53 23.86
CA PHE A 44 -4.15 10.95 24.10
C PHE A 44 -4.27 11.73 22.81
N VAL A 45 -5.02 12.83 22.83
CA VAL A 45 -5.07 13.77 21.71
C VAL A 45 -3.66 14.34 21.47
N ALA A 46 -3.16 14.23 20.25
CA ALA A 46 -1.85 14.76 19.90
C ALA A 46 -1.86 16.29 19.91
N SER A 47 -0.81 16.92 20.44
CA SER A 47 -0.65 18.38 20.41
C SER A 47 -0.62 18.95 18.99
N LYS A 48 -0.17 18.15 18.01
CA LYS A 48 -0.16 18.48 16.58
C LYS A 48 -1.16 17.60 15.83
N GLN A 49 -2.19 18.24 15.28
CA GLN A 49 -3.18 17.58 14.44
C GLN A 49 -2.72 17.53 12.98
N ALA A 50 -2.91 16.39 12.32
CA ALA A 50 -2.69 16.25 10.88
C ALA A 50 -3.75 17.03 10.10
N LYS A 51 -3.37 17.62 8.96
CA LYS A 51 -4.29 18.31 8.06
C LYS A 51 -5.23 17.31 7.38
N ILE A 52 -6.42 17.80 7.03
CA ILE A 52 -7.32 17.11 6.10
C ILE A 52 -6.67 17.13 4.71
N ASN A 53 -6.54 15.96 4.11
CA ASN A 53 -6.06 15.78 2.75
C ASN A 53 -7.27 15.66 1.83
N LEU A 54 -7.45 16.61 0.91
CA LEU A 54 -8.52 16.52 -0.09
C LEU A 54 -8.12 15.67 -1.30
N GLU A 55 -6.84 15.37 -1.41
CA GLU A 55 -6.24 14.58 -2.48
C GLU A 55 -5.38 13.46 -1.90
N ASP A 56 -5.14 12.45 -2.73
CA ASP A 56 -4.25 11.34 -2.44
C ASP A 56 -2.80 11.84 -2.28
N VAL A 57 -2.15 11.46 -1.18
CA VAL A 57 -0.75 11.80 -0.89
C VAL A 57 0.12 10.58 -1.14
N TYR A 58 1.05 10.70 -2.08
CA TYR A 58 2.00 9.63 -2.42
C TYR A 58 3.33 9.81 -1.68
N TRP A 59 4.13 8.74 -1.59
CA TRP A 59 5.51 8.84 -1.08
C TRP A 59 6.44 9.60 -2.04
N GLY A 60 6.05 9.71 -3.31
CA GLY A 60 6.76 10.43 -4.36
C GLY A 60 5.83 10.66 -5.55
N GLU A 61 6.36 10.52 -6.76
CA GLU A 61 5.58 10.67 -8.00
C GLU A 61 4.50 9.58 -8.13
N PRO A 62 3.22 9.94 -8.38
CA PRO A 62 2.15 8.98 -8.64
C PRO A 62 2.51 8.02 -9.79
N GLY A 63 2.18 6.74 -9.64
CA GLY A 63 2.51 5.70 -10.62
C GLY A 63 3.95 5.17 -10.53
N LYS A 64 4.84 5.82 -9.76
CA LYS A 64 6.17 5.30 -9.42
C LYS A 64 6.31 4.93 -7.95
N PHE A 65 5.55 5.60 -7.09
CA PHE A 65 5.54 5.37 -5.65
C PHE A 65 4.16 5.00 -5.14
N SER A 66 4.12 4.27 -4.03
CA SER A 66 2.90 3.84 -3.37
C SER A 66 2.19 5.01 -2.67
N LEU A 67 0.90 4.80 -2.42
CA LEU A 67 0.07 5.76 -1.73
C LEU A 67 0.41 5.80 -0.24
N LYS A 68 0.66 7.00 0.29
CA LYS A 68 0.94 7.23 1.71
C LYS A 68 -0.34 7.50 2.49
N TYR A 69 -1.17 8.42 2.00
CA TYR A 69 -2.49 8.72 2.56
C TYR A 69 -3.52 8.78 1.45
N GLU A 70 -4.68 8.16 1.64
CA GLU A 70 -5.85 8.45 0.81
C GLU A 70 -6.42 9.83 1.13
N ALA A 71 -7.12 10.39 0.15
CA ALA A 71 -7.98 11.55 0.35
C ALA A 71 -9.04 11.27 1.45
N ASP A 72 -9.23 12.23 2.35
CA ASP A 72 -10.22 12.17 3.42
C ASP A 72 -11.67 12.43 2.92
N SER A 73 -11.82 12.82 1.66
CA SER A 73 -13.06 13.30 1.03
C SER A 73 -13.97 12.19 0.48
N ALA A 74 -13.84 10.95 0.97
CA ALA A 74 -14.75 9.87 0.59
C ALA A 74 -16.20 10.21 0.97
N ILE A 75 -17.11 10.11 0.00
CA ILE A 75 -18.54 10.43 0.18
C ILE A 75 -19.19 9.45 1.17
N SER A 76 -18.81 8.17 1.11
CA SER A 76 -19.29 7.13 2.00
C SER A 76 -18.14 6.19 2.40
N LYS A 77 -18.17 5.73 3.65
CA LYS A 77 -17.28 4.69 4.19
C LYS A 77 -18.14 3.65 4.90
N PRO A 78 -18.54 2.55 4.23
CA PRO A 78 -19.39 1.52 4.84
C PRO A 78 -18.67 0.74 5.96
N GLY A 79 -17.34 0.87 6.06
CA GLY A 79 -16.52 0.27 7.10
C GLY A 79 -15.32 1.14 7.47
N THR A 80 -14.40 0.57 8.25
CA THR A 80 -13.18 1.24 8.70
C THR A 80 -11.96 0.70 7.97
N ASP A 81 -11.22 1.59 7.31
CA ASP A 81 -9.90 1.27 6.79
C ASP A 81 -8.86 1.41 7.90
N VAL A 82 -7.97 0.42 8.01
CA VAL A 82 -6.87 0.41 8.97
C VAL A 82 -5.57 0.28 8.19
N ALA A 83 -4.69 1.29 8.34
CA ALA A 83 -3.39 1.30 7.70
C ALA A 83 -2.25 1.53 8.71
N LEU A 84 -1.10 0.91 8.46
CA LEU A 84 0.14 1.13 9.20
C LEU A 84 1.17 1.77 8.27
N ILE A 85 1.65 2.95 8.68
CA ILE A 85 2.65 3.72 7.93
C ILE A 85 3.90 3.80 8.81
N GLY A 86 4.98 3.14 8.38
CA GLY A 86 6.18 3.08 9.20
C GLY A 86 7.30 2.26 8.59
N LYS A 87 8.21 1.83 9.45
CA LYS A 87 9.34 0.97 9.11
C LYS A 87 9.35 -0.24 10.05
N ALA A 88 9.73 -1.38 9.51
CA ALA A 88 10.10 -2.56 10.27
C ALA A 88 11.54 -2.42 10.74
N GLY A 89 11.84 -2.68 12.01
CA GLY A 89 13.20 -2.65 12.53
C GLY A 89 13.31 -3.43 13.82
N SER A 90 14.46 -4.07 14.04
CA SER A 90 14.75 -4.77 15.29
C SER A 90 15.42 -3.81 16.28
N PRO A 91 14.99 -3.75 17.56
CA PRO A 91 15.66 -2.92 18.57
C PRO A 91 17.15 -3.25 18.76
N LYS A 92 17.56 -4.47 18.44
CA LYS A 92 18.97 -4.93 18.53
C LYS A 92 19.77 -4.67 17.24
N GLY A 93 19.12 -4.20 16.17
CA GLY A 93 19.69 -4.11 14.83
C GLY A 93 19.97 -5.48 14.19
N ASN A 94 20.56 -5.46 12.98
CA ASN A 94 21.07 -6.63 12.24
C ASN A 94 20.07 -7.79 12.06
N ALA A 95 18.77 -7.50 12.01
CA ALA A 95 17.78 -8.52 11.69
C ALA A 95 17.98 -9.01 10.26
N ARG A 96 17.86 -10.31 10.01
CA ARG A 96 17.78 -10.86 8.63
C ARG A 96 16.33 -11.08 8.20
N GLN A 97 15.49 -11.35 9.18
CA GLN A 97 14.04 -11.45 9.04
C GLN A 97 13.37 -11.09 10.36
N LEU A 98 12.14 -10.59 10.32
CA LEU A 98 11.26 -10.42 11.47
C LEU A 98 9.80 -10.37 11.01
N ASP A 99 8.87 -10.61 11.92
CA ASP A 99 7.43 -10.45 11.65
C ASP A 99 6.96 -9.09 12.18
N VAL A 100 6.14 -8.40 11.39
CA VAL A 100 5.41 -7.19 11.81
C VAL A 100 3.94 -7.54 11.87
N SER A 101 3.30 -7.25 13.00
CA SER A 101 1.87 -7.49 13.21
C SER A 101 1.15 -6.22 13.62
N LEU A 102 -0.05 -6.03 13.07
CA LEU A 102 -0.99 -5.00 13.49
C LEU A 102 -2.27 -5.70 13.94
N ALA A 103 -2.76 -5.35 15.13
CA ALA A 103 -4.03 -5.84 15.65
C ALA A 103 -4.89 -4.67 16.15
N ILE A 104 -6.18 -4.70 15.82
CA ILE A 104 -7.16 -3.71 16.27
C ILE A 104 -8.53 -4.39 16.42
N GLY A 105 -9.08 -4.39 17.65
CA GLY A 105 -10.26 -5.18 17.96
C GLY A 105 -10.06 -6.65 17.61
N GLY A 106 -10.96 -7.22 16.80
CA GLY A 106 -10.84 -8.59 16.28
C GLY A 106 -10.02 -8.73 14.98
N LEU A 107 -9.50 -7.64 14.43
CA LEU A 107 -8.70 -7.67 13.20
C LEU A 107 -7.23 -7.88 13.55
N GLN A 108 -6.56 -8.76 12.82
CA GLN A 108 -5.12 -8.97 12.91
C GLN A 108 -4.54 -9.19 11.51
N LYS A 109 -3.41 -8.56 11.23
CA LYS A 109 -2.61 -8.81 10.02
C LYS A 109 -1.15 -8.92 10.39
N THR A 110 -0.47 -9.92 9.85
CA THR A 110 0.96 -10.14 10.01
C THR A 110 1.61 -10.24 8.64
N ILE A 111 2.76 -9.60 8.47
CA ILE A 111 3.65 -9.80 7.33
C ILE A 111 5.04 -10.20 7.84
N ARG A 112 5.76 -10.98 7.03
CA ARG A 112 7.17 -11.27 7.26
C ARG A 112 8.02 -10.31 6.45
N VAL A 113 8.99 -9.69 7.13
CA VAL A 113 9.95 -8.76 6.53
C VAL A 113 11.30 -9.44 6.46
N PHE A 114 11.87 -9.52 5.26
CA PHE A 114 13.22 -10.00 5.02
C PHE A 114 14.14 -8.85 4.62
N GLY A 115 15.42 -8.99 4.98
CA GLY A 115 16.47 -8.18 4.35
C GLY A 115 16.55 -8.44 2.85
N ASN A 116 17.39 -7.65 2.16
CA ASN A 116 17.52 -7.77 0.71
C ASN A 116 17.91 -9.21 0.33
N ARG A 117 17.24 -9.70 -0.69
CA ARG A 117 17.42 -11.02 -1.28
C ARG A 117 17.36 -10.90 -2.79
N TYR A 118 18.05 -11.80 -3.46
CA TYR A 118 18.11 -11.84 -4.91
C TYR A 118 18.01 -13.28 -5.38
N TRP A 119 17.37 -13.47 -6.53
CA TRP A 119 17.59 -14.63 -7.36
C TRP A 119 18.89 -14.42 -8.13
N GLU A 120 19.79 -15.38 -8.08
CA GLU A 120 21.04 -15.39 -8.84
C GLU A 120 21.10 -16.64 -9.73
N LYS A 121 21.57 -16.50 -10.97
CA LYS A 121 21.76 -17.65 -11.86
C LYS A 121 22.85 -18.56 -11.33
N SER A 122 22.58 -19.86 -11.40
CA SER A 122 23.50 -20.94 -11.09
C SER A 122 23.49 -21.96 -12.24
N SER A 123 24.37 -22.95 -12.17
CA SER A 123 24.42 -24.04 -13.16
C SER A 123 23.14 -24.90 -13.21
N VAL A 124 22.28 -24.84 -12.17
CA VAL A 124 21.05 -25.64 -12.04
C VAL A 124 19.81 -24.74 -12.03
N GLY A 125 19.90 -23.53 -12.59
CA GLY A 125 18.80 -22.55 -12.62
C GLY A 125 18.99 -21.43 -11.58
N TRP A 126 17.89 -20.89 -11.05
CA TRP A 126 17.94 -19.75 -10.14
C TRP A 126 18.04 -20.19 -8.68
N LYS A 127 18.90 -19.51 -7.91
CA LYS A 127 19.05 -19.73 -6.48
C LYS A 127 18.82 -18.42 -5.72
N MET A 128 18.01 -18.48 -4.66
CA MET A 128 17.80 -17.33 -3.79
C MET A 128 18.99 -17.15 -2.84
N THR A 129 19.46 -15.92 -2.68
CA THR A 129 20.44 -15.56 -1.66
C THR A 129 19.82 -15.58 -0.26
N SER A 130 20.65 -15.81 0.77
CA SER A 130 20.23 -15.56 2.15
C SER A 130 19.90 -14.08 2.36
N PRO A 131 18.93 -13.71 3.23
CA PRO A 131 18.63 -12.31 3.50
C PRO A 131 19.84 -11.59 4.10
N GLU A 132 20.16 -10.43 3.55
CA GLU A 132 21.13 -9.50 4.12
C GLU A 132 20.64 -8.98 5.49
N PRO A 133 21.53 -8.69 6.46
CA PRO A 133 21.12 -8.02 7.69
C PRO A 133 20.62 -6.61 7.38
N PHE A 134 19.58 -6.16 8.08
CA PHE A 134 19.05 -4.80 8.01
C PHE A 134 18.79 -4.22 9.39
N GLU A 135 18.91 -2.91 9.51
CA GLU A 135 18.53 -2.15 10.70
C GLU A 135 17.04 -1.81 10.66
N SER A 136 16.59 -1.22 9.54
CA SER A 136 15.18 -0.96 9.27
C SER A 136 14.84 -1.02 7.79
N LEU A 137 13.59 -1.38 7.47
CA LEU A 137 13.02 -1.40 6.12
C LEU A 137 11.65 -0.71 6.11
N PRO A 138 11.34 0.11 5.09
CA PRO A 138 10.03 0.76 4.99
C PRO A 138 8.91 -0.25 4.70
N LEU A 139 7.76 -0.06 5.33
CA LEU A 139 6.55 -0.86 5.10
C LEU A 139 5.73 -0.27 3.96
N VAL A 140 6.29 -0.30 2.75
CA VAL A 140 5.69 0.28 1.53
C VAL A 140 5.66 -0.73 0.38
N TYR A 141 4.71 -0.60 -0.53
CA TYR A 141 4.43 -1.61 -1.56
C TYR A 141 5.54 -1.78 -2.61
N GLU A 142 6.47 -0.83 -2.73
CA GLU A 142 7.70 -0.94 -3.52
C GLU A 142 8.58 -2.12 -3.08
N TYR A 143 8.41 -2.58 -1.83
CA TYR A 143 9.11 -3.71 -1.23
C TYR A 143 8.29 -5.00 -1.22
N ALA A 144 7.06 -4.97 -1.71
CA ALA A 144 6.17 -6.12 -1.83
C ALA A 144 6.26 -6.75 -3.23
N TYR A 145 5.73 -7.96 -3.37
CA TYR A 145 5.66 -8.65 -4.66
C TYR A 145 4.89 -7.82 -5.70
N GLY A 146 5.34 -7.85 -6.95
CA GLY A 146 4.75 -7.15 -8.08
C GLY A 146 5.80 -6.49 -8.96
N GLY A 147 5.40 -5.46 -9.69
CA GLY A 147 6.26 -4.66 -10.55
C GLY A 147 5.92 -4.77 -12.03
N THR A 148 6.59 -3.92 -12.80
CA THR A 148 6.59 -3.90 -14.26
C THR A 148 7.92 -4.47 -14.75
N ASP A 149 7.90 -5.44 -15.67
CA ASP A 149 9.11 -6.03 -16.23
C ASP A 149 9.95 -4.97 -16.96
N PRO A 150 11.16 -4.63 -16.47
CA PRO A 150 11.97 -3.58 -17.07
C PRO A 150 12.76 -4.04 -18.30
N TRP A 151 12.75 -5.33 -18.65
CA TRP A 151 13.57 -5.91 -19.73
C TRP A 151 12.74 -6.24 -20.97
N GLN A 152 11.97 -5.26 -21.44
CA GLN A 152 11.14 -5.39 -22.64
C GLN A 152 11.65 -4.54 -23.80
N PRO A 153 11.45 -4.97 -25.06
CA PRO A 153 11.70 -4.14 -26.23
C PRO A 153 11.00 -2.77 -26.11
N PRO A 154 11.61 -1.67 -26.60
CA PRO A 154 11.04 -0.32 -26.51
C PRO A 154 9.62 -0.19 -27.06
N ASP A 155 9.26 -1.01 -28.06
CA ASP A 155 7.97 -0.95 -28.76
C ASP A 155 6.93 -1.93 -28.21
N SER A 156 7.18 -2.58 -27.08
CA SER A 156 6.24 -3.52 -26.46
C SER A 156 5.62 -2.97 -25.19
N VAL A 157 4.35 -3.33 -24.94
CA VAL A 157 3.67 -3.02 -23.68
C VAL A 157 4.32 -3.86 -22.56
N PRO A 158 4.91 -3.23 -21.53
CA PRO A 158 5.56 -3.96 -20.46
C PRO A 158 4.59 -4.88 -19.71
N GLU A 159 4.98 -6.14 -19.55
CA GLU A 159 4.29 -7.09 -18.68
C GLU A 159 4.34 -6.54 -17.25
N THR A 160 3.17 -6.40 -16.63
CA THR A 160 3.00 -5.73 -15.35
C THR A 160 2.10 -6.56 -14.45
N ASP A 161 2.51 -6.80 -13.21
CA ASP A 161 1.61 -7.32 -12.18
C ASP A 161 0.66 -6.21 -11.75
N ARG A 162 -0.59 -6.29 -12.20
CA ARG A 162 -1.60 -5.25 -11.97
C ARG A 162 -2.03 -5.15 -10.50
N ARG A 163 -1.73 -6.15 -9.66
CA ARG A 163 -2.00 -6.13 -8.22
C ARG A 163 -1.11 -5.13 -7.49
N ASN A 164 0.13 -4.97 -7.96
CA ASN A 164 1.10 -4.00 -7.45
C ASN A 164 2.11 -3.60 -8.55
N PRO A 165 1.76 -2.67 -9.45
CA PRO A 165 2.58 -2.30 -10.62
C PRO A 165 3.96 -1.71 -10.30
N ILE A 166 4.12 -1.20 -9.07
CA ILE A 166 5.34 -0.52 -8.56
C ILE A 166 6.16 -1.40 -7.62
N GLY A 167 5.72 -2.65 -7.41
CA GLY A 167 6.40 -3.62 -6.57
C GLY A 167 7.70 -4.13 -7.16
N ARG A 168 8.23 -5.19 -6.55
CA ARG A 168 9.45 -5.86 -7.02
C ARG A 168 9.30 -7.38 -7.04
N GLY A 169 10.17 -8.01 -7.82
CA GLY A 169 10.24 -9.47 -7.94
C GLY A 169 9.37 -10.05 -9.04
N TYR A 170 8.55 -9.25 -9.73
CA TYR A 170 8.00 -9.65 -11.01
C TYR A 170 9.12 -9.77 -12.05
N ALA A 171 9.28 -10.96 -12.61
CA ALA A 171 10.20 -11.24 -13.70
C ALA A 171 9.52 -12.16 -14.72
N GLY A 172 9.37 -11.63 -15.94
CA GLY A 172 8.87 -12.37 -17.09
C GLY A 172 9.94 -13.29 -17.68
N LYS A 173 9.56 -14.07 -18.70
CA LYS A 173 10.49 -14.98 -19.39
C LYS A 173 11.71 -14.24 -19.97
N LYS A 174 11.52 -13.01 -20.46
CA LYS A 174 12.57 -12.17 -21.04
C LYS A 174 13.53 -11.64 -19.97
N SER A 175 13.03 -11.25 -18.80
CA SER A 175 13.86 -10.86 -17.65
C SER A 175 14.86 -11.95 -17.29
N HIS A 176 14.42 -13.22 -17.28
CA HIS A 176 15.30 -14.35 -16.95
C HIS A 176 16.46 -14.55 -17.94
N GLN A 177 16.33 -14.02 -19.17
CA GLN A 177 17.39 -14.07 -20.18
C GLN A 177 18.31 -12.84 -20.08
N ALA A 178 17.74 -11.67 -19.77
CA ALA A 178 18.43 -10.38 -19.83
C ALA A 178 19.29 -10.03 -18.60
N THR A 179 19.04 -10.65 -17.44
CA THR A 179 19.82 -10.42 -16.21
C THR A 179 20.24 -11.74 -15.56
N ASP A 180 21.31 -11.70 -14.78
CA ASP A 180 21.76 -12.81 -13.92
C ASP A 180 21.33 -12.62 -12.46
N ARG A 181 20.66 -11.49 -12.16
CA ARG A 181 20.23 -11.13 -10.80
C ARG A 181 18.88 -10.42 -10.80
N ILE A 182 17.93 -10.92 -10.02
CA ILE A 182 16.57 -10.38 -9.90
C ILE A 182 16.26 -10.15 -8.41
N PRO A 183 15.76 -8.97 -8.01
CA PRO A 183 15.41 -8.73 -6.61
C PRO A 183 14.21 -9.59 -6.18
N VAL A 184 14.23 -10.10 -4.94
CA VAL A 184 13.08 -10.73 -4.28
C VAL A 184 12.39 -9.67 -3.42
N PRO A 185 11.05 -9.63 -3.32
CA PRO A 185 10.38 -8.71 -2.40
C PRO A 185 10.84 -8.94 -0.96
N ASN A 186 10.83 -7.86 -0.20
CA ASN A 186 11.19 -7.88 1.22
C ASN A 186 9.97 -8.15 2.10
N LEU A 187 8.77 -7.77 1.64
CA LEU A 187 7.51 -7.97 2.36
C LEU A 187 6.79 -9.18 1.78
N GLU A 188 6.55 -10.19 2.61
CA GLU A 188 5.83 -11.41 2.25
C GLU A 188 4.71 -11.71 3.25
N LEU A 189 3.67 -12.41 2.80
CA LEU A 189 2.67 -12.97 3.70
C LEU A 189 3.22 -14.26 4.33
N PRO A 190 3.03 -14.50 5.65
CA PRO A 190 3.60 -15.68 6.32
C PRO A 190 3.17 -17.04 5.75
N ASP A 191 2.01 -17.09 5.09
CA ASP A 191 1.44 -18.28 4.43
C ASP A 191 1.78 -18.36 2.92
N GLN A 192 2.48 -17.37 2.37
CA GLN A 192 2.88 -17.31 0.96
C GLN A 192 4.37 -16.95 0.80
N LEU A 193 5.21 -17.54 1.65
CA LEU A 193 6.65 -17.28 1.58
C LEU A 193 7.24 -17.76 0.25
N ILE A 194 8.08 -16.93 -0.36
CA ILE A 194 8.66 -17.22 -1.67
C ILE A 194 9.82 -18.19 -1.50
N SER A 195 9.73 -19.31 -2.21
CA SER A 195 10.79 -20.32 -2.31
C SER A 195 11.21 -20.63 -3.75
N ASP A 196 10.44 -20.17 -4.76
CA ASP A 196 10.70 -20.41 -6.17
C ASP A 196 10.41 -19.15 -7.03
N ILE A 197 11.24 -18.91 -8.04
CA ILE A 197 11.18 -17.72 -8.90
C ILE A 197 9.90 -17.63 -9.76
N SER A 198 9.24 -18.76 -10.01
CA SER A 198 7.98 -18.82 -10.76
C SER A 198 6.76 -18.45 -9.93
N GLN A 199 6.87 -18.41 -8.60
CA GLN A 199 5.76 -18.06 -7.71
C GLN A 199 5.33 -16.60 -7.92
N ARG A 200 4.03 -16.36 -7.72
CA ARG A 200 3.36 -15.06 -7.93
C ARG A 200 2.49 -14.71 -6.72
N PRO A 201 3.05 -14.60 -5.50
CA PRO A 201 2.27 -14.42 -4.28
C PRO A 201 1.51 -13.09 -4.27
N GLU A 202 0.57 -12.94 -3.34
CA GLU A 202 -0.13 -11.67 -3.13
C GLU A 202 0.82 -10.58 -2.58
N PRO A 203 0.71 -9.32 -3.04
CA PRO A 203 1.49 -8.21 -2.50
C PRO A 203 1.21 -7.99 -1.00
N ALA A 204 2.23 -8.20 -0.16
CA ALA A 204 2.12 -7.99 1.28
C ALA A 204 2.32 -6.51 1.67
N GLY A 205 1.42 -5.96 2.48
CA GLY A 205 1.55 -4.59 2.98
C GLY A 205 0.42 -4.19 3.94
N PHE A 206 0.61 -3.06 4.62
CA PHE A 206 -0.40 -2.44 5.49
C PHE A 206 -0.89 -1.09 4.96
N GLY A 207 -0.28 -0.56 3.90
CA GLY A 207 -0.60 0.75 3.36
C GLY A 207 -1.86 0.75 2.50
N PHE A 208 -2.24 1.94 2.04
CA PHE A 208 -3.35 2.12 1.10
C PHE A 208 -3.00 1.61 -0.30
N ILE A 209 -3.98 1.00 -0.98
CA ILE A 209 -3.85 0.50 -2.35
C ILE A 209 -4.33 1.59 -3.30
N ALA A 210 -3.55 1.95 -4.32
CA ALA A 210 -3.96 2.99 -5.26
C ALA A 210 -5.17 2.57 -6.11
N ARG A 211 -6.03 3.54 -6.46
CA ARG A 211 -7.32 3.28 -7.16
C ARG A 211 -7.16 2.57 -8.50
N ASN A 212 -6.04 2.82 -9.18
CA ASN A 212 -5.73 2.25 -10.49
C ASN A 212 -5.13 0.84 -10.43
N TRP A 213 -4.90 0.27 -9.25
CA TRP A 213 -4.41 -1.10 -9.10
C TRP A 213 -5.56 -2.09 -9.17
N GLU A 214 -5.28 -3.32 -9.59
CA GLU A 214 -6.27 -4.38 -9.80
C GLU A 214 -7.27 -4.56 -8.63
N PRO A 215 -6.84 -4.64 -7.35
CA PRO A 215 -7.76 -4.93 -6.25
C PRO A 215 -8.87 -3.89 -6.07
N ARG A 216 -8.66 -2.66 -6.56
CA ARG A 216 -9.65 -1.58 -6.52
C ARG A 216 -10.26 -1.31 -7.88
N SER A 217 -9.46 -1.34 -8.94
CA SER A 217 -9.93 -1.03 -10.30
C SER A 217 -10.94 -2.04 -10.82
N LEU A 218 -10.90 -3.30 -10.34
CA LEU A 218 -11.93 -4.30 -10.64
C LEU A 218 -13.30 -3.98 -10.02
N LEU A 219 -13.35 -3.10 -9.03
CA LEU A 219 -14.60 -2.64 -8.38
C LEU A 219 -15.12 -1.34 -8.98
N MET A 220 -14.41 -0.74 -9.94
CA MET A 220 -14.92 0.42 -10.65
C MET A 220 -16.09 -0.03 -11.53
N GLY A 221 -17.23 0.64 -11.39
CA GLY A 221 -18.38 0.44 -12.27
C GLY A 221 -18.05 0.82 -13.72
N THR A 222 -18.97 0.52 -14.63
CA THR A 222 -18.86 0.96 -16.02
C THR A 222 -19.32 2.42 -16.11
N TYR A 223 -18.53 3.28 -16.76
CA TYR A 223 -18.94 4.63 -17.12
C TYR A 223 -19.39 4.66 -18.59
N ASP A 224 -20.09 3.62 -19.02
CA ASP A 224 -20.52 3.42 -20.40
C ASP A 224 -21.87 4.11 -20.68
N GLU A 225 -22.32 4.04 -21.94
CA GLU A 225 -23.59 4.64 -22.36
C GLU A 225 -24.79 4.09 -21.58
N ALA A 226 -24.75 2.81 -21.18
CA ALA A 226 -25.78 2.20 -20.34
C ALA A 226 -25.81 2.84 -18.94
N TRP A 227 -24.66 3.00 -18.27
CA TRP A 227 -24.58 3.73 -17.01
C TRP A 227 -25.05 5.19 -17.12
N GLN A 228 -24.82 5.85 -18.27
CA GLN A 228 -25.32 7.22 -18.48
C GLN A 228 -26.84 7.30 -18.64
N GLN A 229 -27.47 6.25 -19.17
CA GLN A 229 -28.91 6.16 -19.42
C GLN A 229 -29.70 5.76 -18.17
N ASP A 230 -29.11 4.93 -17.31
CA ASP A 230 -29.78 4.27 -16.17
C ASP A 230 -29.48 4.92 -14.79
N ARG A 231 -28.87 6.11 -14.76
CA ARG A 231 -28.52 6.84 -13.52
C ARG A 231 -29.48 7.97 -13.16
#